data_AF-A0A1G0QVB4-F1
#
_entry.id   AF-A0A1G0QVB4-F1
#
_cell.length_a   1.000
_cell.length_b   1.000
_cell.length_c   1.000
_cell.angle_alpha   90.00
_cell.angle_beta   90.00
_cell.angle_gamma   90.00
#
_symmetry.space_group_name_H-M   'P 1'
#
loop_
_entity.id
_entity.type
_entity.pdbx_description
1 polymer ?
#
loop_
_entity_poly.entity_id
_entity_poly.type
_entity_poly.pdbx_seq_one_letter_code
_entity_poly.pdbx_strand_id
1 'polypeptide(L)'
;MINQYRKNLIQLVYEFIISCKKIEAIQRIAIIGSLLSENEKPKDVDLLLTIPDDLELSGLARISRTLQGKSGSLGGGADVFLANLNNEYIGRICIWKDCRFGVRMRCDANNCGKRIYLHDDFNTITLKKELIDNPPLIIFPNIIRNVFIPLDVEEGLLKNINGAI
;
A
#
# COMPACT_ATOMS: atom_id res chain seq x y z
N MET A 1 1.67 -18.83 -19.62
CA MET A 1 2.52 -19.12 -18.43
C MET A 1 2.53 -17.87 -17.58
N ILE A 2 2.13 -17.94 -16.32
CA ILE A 2 2.12 -16.75 -15.44
C ILE A 2 3.55 -16.28 -15.22
N ASN A 3 3.82 -15.00 -15.45
CA ASN A 3 5.12 -14.37 -15.26
C ASN A 3 5.62 -14.51 -13.80
N GLN A 4 6.83 -15.04 -13.60
CA GLN A 4 7.43 -15.24 -12.27
C GLN A 4 7.56 -13.93 -11.48
N TYR A 5 7.83 -12.81 -12.16
CA TYR A 5 7.87 -11.49 -11.55
C TYR A 5 6.53 -11.13 -10.88
N ARG A 6 5.43 -11.33 -11.60
CA ARG A 6 4.07 -11.04 -11.11
C ARG A 6 3.70 -11.92 -9.91
N LYS A 7 4.03 -13.22 -9.95
CA LYS A 7 3.85 -14.13 -8.80
C LYS A 7 4.61 -13.64 -7.56
N ASN A 8 5.87 -13.23 -7.75
CA ASN A 8 6.68 -12.73 -6.64
C ASN A 8 6.07 -11.46 -6.05
N LEU A 9 5.58 -10.52 -6.87
CA LEU A 9 4.88 -9.34 -6.37
C LEU A 9 3.62 -9.69 -5.57
N ILE A 10 2.79 -10.61 -6.07
CA ILE A 10 1.59 -11.08 -5.35
C ILE A 10 1.97 -11.64 -3.97
N GLN A 11 3.04 -12.42 -3.89
CA GLN A 11 3.55 -12.95 -2.63
C GLN A 11 4.02 -11.84 -1.68
N LEU A 12 4.69 -10.80 -2.19
CA LEU A 12 5.09 -9.65 -1.37
C LEU A 12 3.88 -8.88 -0.83
N VAL A 13 2.83 -8.72 -1.64
CA VAL A 13 1.57 -8.10 -1.21
C VAL A 13 0.91 -8.92 -0.12
N TYR A 14 0.88 -10.26 -0.26
CA TYR A 14 0.39 -11.16 0.79
C TYR A 14 1.14 -10.95 2.11
N GLU A 15 2.48 -11.00 2.10
CA GLU A 15 3.30 -10.80 3.30
C GLU A 15 3.07 -9.42 3.95
N PHE A 16 2.92 -8.38 3.13
CA PHE A 16 2.61 -7.03 3.58
C PHE A 16 1.25 -7.00 4.29
N ILE A 17 0.20 -7.57 3.69
CA ILE A 17 -1.16 -7.59 4.25
C ILE A 17 -1.19 -8.33 5.59
N ILE A 18 -0.57 -9.51 5.67
CA ILE A 18 -0.52 -10.29 6.91
C ILE A 18 0.23 -9.51 8.01
N SER A 19 1.27 -8.78 7.65
CA SER A 19 1.99 -7.92 8.61
C SER A 19 1.16 -6.72 9.06
N CYS A 20 0.42 -6.09 8.14
CA CYS A 20 -0.44 -4.96 8.45
C CYS A 20 -1.65 -5.35 9.30
N LYS A 21 -2.24 -6.53 9.08
CA LYS A 21 -3.34 -7.05 9.90
C LYS A 21 -3.01 -7.17 11.39
N LYS A 22 -1.73 -7.19 11.76
CA LYS A 22 -1.26 -7.18 13.17
C LYS A 22 -1.31 -5.80 13.82
N ILE A 23 -1.59 -4.74 13.05
CA ILE A 23 -1.76 -3.38 13.53
C ILE A 23 -3.27 -3.14 13.69
N GLU A 24 -3.78 -3.31 14.91
CA GLU A 24 -5.22 -3.25 15.22
C GLU A 24 -5.90 -1.96 14.74
N ALA A 25 -5.17 -0.85 14.74
CA ALA A 25 -5.71 0.46 14.34
C ALA A 25 -6.03 0.56 12.84
N ILE A 26 -5.47 -0.30 11.97
CA ILE A 26 -5.76 -0.24 10.53
C ILE A 26 -7.21 -0.65 10.29
N GLN A 27 -7.99 0.24 9.67
CA GLN A 27 -9.42 0.02 9.42
C GLN A 27 -9.70 -0.62 8.07
N ARG A 28 -8.87 -0.34 7.07
CA ARG A 28 -9.05 -0.86 5.71
C ARG A 28 -7.71 -1.06 5.02
N ILE A 29 -7.61 -2.13 4.25
CA ILE A 29 -6.49 -2.38 3.32
C ILE A 29 -7.08 -2.68 1.96
N ALA A 30 -6.62 -1.96 0.93
CA ALA A 30 -7.08 -2.12 -0.44
C ALA A 30 -5.91 -2.13 -1.44
N ILE A 31 -6.12 -2.80 -2.57
CA ILE A 31 -5.21 -2.79 -3.72
C ILE A 31 -5.85 -1.89 -4.78
N ILE A 32 -5.09 -0.90 -5.27
CA ILE A 32 -5.60 0.12 -6.19
C ILE A 32 -4.86 0.18 -7.53
N GLY A 33 -3.80 -0.63 -7.68
CA GLY A 33 -2.84 -0.52 -8.76
C GLY A 33 -2.94 -1.57 -9.85
N SER A 34 -1.92 -1.52 -10.72
CA SER A 34 -1.82 -2.34 -11.94
C SER A 34 -1.78 -3.86 -11.68
N LEU A 35 -1.54 -4.31 -10.44
CA LEU A 35 -1.59 -5.72 -10.05
C LEU A 35 -2.96 -6.35 -10.31
N LEU A 36 -4.04 -5.56 -10.33
CA LEU A 36 -5.40 -6.02 -10.63
C LEU A 36 -5.74 -6.06 -12.12
N SER A 37 -4.82 -5.65 -12.99
CA SER A 37 -4.98 -5.80 -14.44
C SER A 37 -4.38 -7.11 -14.94
N GLU A 38 -4.75 -7.50 -16.16
CA GLU A 38 -4.19 -8.65 -16.88
C GLU A 38 -2.75 -8.42 -17.39
N ASN A 39 -2.15 -7.25 -17.10
CA ASN A 39 -0.77 -6.98 -17.47
C ASN A 39 0.18 -7.97 -16.78
N GLU A 40 0.92 -8.73 -17.60
CA GLU A 40 1.92 -9.70 -17.14
C GLU A 40 3.10 -9.05 -16.41
N LYS A 41 3.34 -7.75 -16.61
CA LYS A 41 4.37 -6.96 -15.95
C LYS A 41 3.73 -5.72 -15.29
N PRO A 42 3.02 -5.90 -14.16
CA PRO A 42 2.52 -4.77 -13.39
C PRO A 42 3.71 -3.89 -12.96
N LYS A 43 3.54 -2.56 -13.00
CA LYS A 43 4.65 -1.64 -12.76
C LYS A 43 5.08 -1.69 -11.30
N ASP A 44 4.14 -1.30 -10.43
CA ASP A 44 4.36 -1.10 -9.01
C ASP A 44 3.24 -1.77 -8.20
N VAL A 45 3.52 -1.97 -6.92
CA VAL A 45 2.53 -2.38 -5.92
C VAL A 45 1.89 -1.13 -5.31
N ASP A 46 0.64 -0.85 -5.66
CA ASP A 46 -0.10 0.28 -5.10
C ASP A 46 -1.15 -0.18 -4.10
N LEU A 47 -0.98 0.24 -2.84
CA LEU A 47 -1.82 -0.13 -1.71
C LEU A 47 -2.42 1.11 -1.07
N LEU A 48 -3.69 1.03 -0.66
CA LEU A 48 -4.37 2.09 0.07
C LEU A 48 -4.78 1.57 1.45
N LEU A 49 -4.35 2.25 2.50
CA LEU A 49 -4.72 1.95 3.88
C LEU A 49 -5.59 3.08 4.44
N THR A 50 -6.61 2.71 5.22
CA THR A 50 -7.38 3.67 6.03
C THR A 50 -6.98 3.53 7.49
N ILE A 51 -6.53 4.64 8.07
CA ILE A 51 -5.96 4.68 9.42
C ILE A 51 -6.48 5.87 10.23
N PRO A 52 -6.47 5.81 11.57
CA PRO A 52 -6.65 6.96 12.43
C PRO A 52 -5.56 8.03 12.24
N ASP A 53 -5.90 9.29 12.49
CA ASP A 53 -4.97 10.42 12.38
C ASP A 53 -3.85 10.37 13.43
N ASP A 54 -4.11 9.76 14.58
CA ASP A 54 -3.18 9.61 15.70
C ASP A 54 -2.33 8.34 15.64
N LEU A 55 -2.55 7.46 14.65
CA LEU A 55 -1.76 6.24 14.51
C LEU A 55 -0.27 6.57 14.31
N GLU A 56 0.56 6.02 15.19
CA GLU A 56 2.01 6.02 15.07
C GLU A 56 2.45 5.16 13.87
N LEU A 57 3.29 5.71 13.00
CA LEU A 57 3.58 5.11 11.68
C LEU A 57 4.86 4.28 11.64
N SER A 58 5.69 4.20 12.69
CA SER A 58 6.98 3.50 12.65
C SER A 58 6.85 2.03 12.28
N GLY A 59 5.86 1.34 12.84
CA GLY A 59 5.56 -0.06 12.52
C GLY A 59 5.19 -0.24 11.06
N LEU A 60 4.24 0.57 10.58
CA LEU A 60 3.78 0.55 9.19
C LEU A 60 4.87 0.97 8.20
N ALA A 61 5.69 1.96 8.55
CA ALA A 61 6.81 2.42 7.76
C ALA A 61 7.90 1.35 7.62
N ARG A 62 8.15 0.56 8.68
CA ARG A 62 9.04 -0.60 8.60
C ARG A 62 8.52 -1.64 7.61
N ILE A 63 7.25 -2.02 7.73
CA ILE A 63 6.62 -3.00 6.83
C ILE A 63 6.65 -2.50 5.37
N SER A 64 6.30 -1.24 5.15
CA SER A 64 6.29 -0.61 3.82
C SER A 64 7.68 -0.53 3.19
N ARG A 65 8.72 -0.20 3.97
CA ARG A 65 10.11 -0.22 3.49
C ARG A 65 10.59 -1.63 3.13
N THR A 66 10.17 -2.65 3.88
CA THR A 66 10.46 -4.04 3.53
C THR A 66 9.81 -4.40 2.20
N LEU A 67 8.54 -4.03 1.98
CA LEU A 67 7.86 -4.21 0.70
C LEU A 67 8.60 -3.49 -0.44
N GLN A 68 8.90 -2.20 -0.28
CA GLN A 68 9.63 -1.39 -1.27
C GLN A 68 11.02 -1.96 -1.60
N GLY A 69 11.76 -2.43 -0.60
CA GLY A 69 13.08 -3.02 -0.81
C GLY A 69 13.00 -4.33 -1.58
N LYS A 70 12.04 -5.19 -1.24
CA LYS A 70 11.84 -6.47 -1.93
C LYS A 70 11.30 -6.27 -3.36
N SER A 71 10.31 -5.40 -3.57
CA SER A 71 9.79 -5.10 -4.92
C SER A 71 10.87 -4.41 -5.78
N GLY A 72 11.64 -3.50 -5.20
CA GLY A 72 12.82 -2.87 -5.80
C GLY A 72 13.83 -3.89 -6.34
N SER A 73 14.16 -4.91 -5.55
CA SER A 73 15.09 -5.97 -5.99
C SER A 73 14.58 -6.80 -7.19
N LEU A 74 13.27 -6.78 -7.45
CA LEU A 74 12.64 -7.44 -8.60
C LEU A 74 12.52 -6.51 -9.82
N GLY A 75 12.85 -5.22 -9.69
CA GLY A 75 12.71 -4.21 -10.74
C GLY A 75 11.39 -3.44 -10.74
N GLY A 76 10.60 -3.54 -9.66
CA GLY A 76 9.38 -2.74 -9.45
C GLY A 76 9.50 -1.78 -8.27
N GLY A 77 8.42 -1.07 -7.97
CA GLY A 77 8.26 -0.23 -6.78
C GLY A 77 7.07 -0.63 -5.91
N ALA A 78 6.87 0.07 -4.81
CA ALA A 78 5.69 -0.07 -3.97
C ALA A 78 5.31 1.26 -3.31
N ASP A 79 4.11 1.74 -3.58
CA ASP A 79 3.53 2.90 -2.91
C ASP A 79 2.42 2.46 -1.95
N VAL A 80 2.51 2.95 -0.70
CA VAL A 80 1.52 2.72 0.34
C VAL A 80 0.86 4.05 0.67
N PHE A 81 -0.30 4.29 0.06
CA PHE A 81 -1.12 5.47 0.24
C PHE A 81 -1.96 5.36 1.52
N LEU A 82 -2.23 6.50 2.13
CA LEU A 82 -2.96 6.61 3.39
C LEU A 82 -4.18 7.51 3.21
N ALA A 83 -5.29 7.06 3.76
CA ALA A 83 -6.47 7.85 3.99
C ALA A 83 -6.83 7.86 5.48
N ASN A 84 -7.46 8.94 5.93
CA ASN A 84 -8.02 9.02 7.29
C ASN A 84 -9.41 8.37 7.36
N LEU A 85 -10.01 8.36 8.55
CA LEU A 85 -11.34 7.78 8.81
C LEU A 85 -12.48 8.52 8.10
N ASN A 86 -12.25 9.76 7.66
CA ASN A 86 -13.20 10.53 6.83
C ASN A 86 -13.06 10.22 5.33
N ASN A 87 -12.26 9.21 4.97
CA ASN A 87 -11.92 8.86 3.59
C ASN A 87 -11.24 10.02 2.82
N GLU A 88 -10.40 10.79 3.49
CA GLU A 88 -9.58 11.84 2.90
C GLU A 88 -8.16 11.33 2.71
N TYR A 89 -7.55 11.60 1.55
CA TYR A 89 -6.15 11.29 1.31
C TYR A 89 -5.26 12.17 2.21
N ILE A 90 -4.36 11.54 2.96
CA ILE A 90 -3.46 12.26 3.88
C ILE A 90 -1.98 12.17 3.47
N GLY A 91 -1.67 11.49 2.38
CA GLY A 91 -0.31 11.26 1.90
C GLY A 91 0.01 9.78 1.74
N ARG A 92 1.30 9.46 1.64
CA ARG A 92 1.81 8.09 1.60
C ARG A 92 2.83 7.83 2.68
N ILE A 93 3.17 6.57 2.90
CA ILE A 93 4.24 6.19 3.81
C ILE A 93 5.58 6.61 3.23
N CYS A 94 6.36 7.31 4.05
CA CYS A 94 7.71 7.70 3.70
C CYS A 94 8.64 6.47 3.65
N ILE A 95 9.31 6.28 2.52
CA ILE A 95 10.29 5.19 2.32
C ILE A 95 11.61 5.43 3.05
N TRP A 96 11.87 6.65 3.52
CA TRP A 96 13.13 6.98 4.18
C TRP A 96 13.14 6.49 5.63
N LYS A 97 14.26 5.87 6.03
CA LYS A 97 14.48 5.44 7.42
C LYS A 97 14.66 6.63 8.36
N ASP A 98 15.26 7.71 7.86
CA ASP A 98 15.43 8.95 8.60
C ASP A 98 14.51 10.02 8.01
N CYS A 99 13.33 10.17 8.60
CA CYS A 99 12.30 11.11 8.19
C CYS A 99 12.31 12.33 9.13
N ARG A 100 13.23 13.26 8.88
CA ARG A 100 13.38 14.51 9.63
C ARG A 100 13.53 15.68 8.66
N PHE A 101 13.01 16.84 9.08
CA PHE A 101 13.12 18.09 8.33
C PHE A 101 14.59 18.41 8.02
N GLY A 102 14.88 18.86 6.80
CA GLY A 102 16.22 19.26 6.36
C GLY A 102 17.23 18.12 6.11
N VAL A 103 16.94 16.88 6.51
CA VAL A 103 17.84 15.73 6.25
C VAL A 103 17.92 15.40 4.76
N ARG A 104 16.82 15.59 4.03
CA ARG A 104 16.76 15.41 2.59
C ARG A 104 16.50 16.76 1.93
N MET A 105 17.53 17.33 1.29
CA MET A 105 17.41 18.60 0.54
C MET A 105 16.37 18.58 -0.60
N ARG A 106 15.91 17.39 -1.03
CA ARG A 106 14.91 17.19 -2.09
C ARG A 106 13.62 16.53 -1.59
N CYS A 107 13.31 16.60 -0.30
CA CYS A 107 12.01 16.14 0.18
C CYS A 107 10.93 17.08 -0.32
N ASP A 108 9.92 16.55 -1.02
CA ASP A 108 8.77 17.29 -1.55
C ASP A 108 7.52 17.19 -0.67
N ALA A 109 7.57 16.43 0.44
CA ALA A 109 6.52 16.43 1.45
C ALA A 109 6.32 17.82 2.06
N ASN A 110 5.06 18.28 2.11
CA ASN A 110 4.70 19.61 2.58
C ASN A 110 5.04 19.85 4.05
N ASN A 111 4.91 18.82 4.90
CA ASN A 111 5.14 18.90 6.35
C ASN A 111 6.08 17.77 6.84
N CYS A 112 7.19 17.56 6.13
CA CYS A 112 8.16 16.52 6.49
C CYS A 112 8.59 16.58 7.97
N GLY A 113 8.47 15.46 8.67
CA GLY A 113 8.85 15.33 10.07
C GLY A 113 7.81 15.80 11.09
N LYS A 114 6.72 16.46 10.67
CA LYS A 114 5.62 16.85 11.57
C LYS A 114 4.86 15.63 12.10
N ARG A 115 4.52 14.70 11.20
CA ARG A 115 4.10 13.33 11.53
C ARG A 115 5.17 12.40 10.97
N ILE A 116 5.94 11.77 11.86
CA ILE A 116 7.08 10.95 11.45
C ILE A 116 6.62 9.82 10.53
N TYR A 117 7.30 9.67 9.40
CA TYR A 117 7.00 8.76 8.30
C TYR A 117 5.74 9.04 7.48
N LEU A 118 5.02 10.13 7.70
CA LEU A 118 4.03 10.61 6.75
C LEU A 118 4.72 11.47 5.68
N HIS A 119 4.45 11.15 4.42
CA HIS A 119 4.90 11.92 3.27
C HIS A 119 3.65 12.53 2.60
N ASP A 120 3.36 13.79 2.93
CA ASP A 120 2.19 14.53 2.48
C ASP A 120 2.49 15.33 1.19
N ASP A 121 2.53 14.60 0.08
CA ASP A 121 2.88 15.08 -1.25
C ASP A 121 1.69 15.59 -2.07
N PHE A 122 0.81 16.35 -1.43
CA PHE A 122 -0.44 16.83 -2.06
C PHE A 122 -0.22 17.66 -3.33
N ASN A 123 0.98 18.23 -3.50
CA ASN A 123 1.35 18.98 -4.70
C ASN A 123 1.84 18.08 -5.86
N THR A 124 2.16 16.82 -5.56
CA THR A 124 2.70 15.85 -6.52
C THR A 124 1.67 14.77 -6.86
N ILE A 125 0.95 14.27 -5.85
CA ILE A 125 -0.01 13.18 -5.97
C ILE A 125 -1.37 13.61 -5.42
N THR A 126 -2.42 13.28 -6.16
CA THR A 126 -3.80 13.37 -5.67
C THR A 126 -4.52 12.10 -6.03
N LEU A 127 -4.90 11.31 -5.02
CA LEU A 127 -5.82 10.20 -5.22
C LEU A 127 -7.24 10.74 -5.40
N LYS A 128 -7.93 10.28 -6.45
CA LYS A 128 -9.34 10.63 -6.67
C LYS A 128 -10.17 10.14 -5.48
N LYS A 129 -11.08 10.98 -4.98
CA LYS A 129 -11.99 10.64 -3.89
C LYS A 129 -12.75 9.32 -4.15
N GLU A 130 -13.20 9.13 -5.39
CA GLU A 130 -13.87 7.90 -5.84
C GLU A 130 -13.02 6.64 -5.63
N LEU A 131 -11.70 6.71 -5.84
CA LEU A 131 -10.79 5.58 -5.63
C LEU A 131 -10.63 5.24 -4.15
N ILE A 132 -10.71 6.25 -3.27
CA ILE A 132 -10.63 6.08 -1.82
C ILE A 132 -11.94 5.50 -1.28
N ASP A 133 -13.06 5.99 -1.79
CA ASP A 133 -14.40 5.54 -1.37
C ASP A 133 -14.68 4.13 -1.88
N ASN A 134 -14.37 3.85 -3.15
CA ASN A 134 -14.66 2.59 -3.84
C ASN A 134 -13.40 2.01 -4.50
N PRO A 135 -12.39 1.59 -3.72
CA PRO A 135 -11.19 0.99 -4.30
C PRO A 135 -11.53 -0.32 -5.03
N PRO A 136 -10.76 -0.72 -6.06
CA PRO A 136 -11.09 -1.87 -6.90
C PRO A 136 -11.14 -3.20 -6.15
N LEU A 137 -10.27 -3.38 -5.16
CA LEU A 137 -10.22 -4.57 -4.31
C LEU A 137 -9.93 -4.17 -2.86
N ILE A 138 -10.89 -4.42 -1.96
CA ILE A 138 -10.70 -4.33 -0.52
C ILE A 138 -10.35 -5.72 -0.01
N ILE A 139 -9.37 -5.80 0.89
CA ILE A 139 -8.88 -7.04 1.49
C ILE A 139 -9.28 -7.17 2.96
N PHE A 140 -9.26 -6.05 3.68
CA PHE A 140 -9.59 -5.95 5.09
C PHE A 140 -10.55 -4.76 5.29
N PRO A 141 -11.60 -4.88 6.14
CA PRO A 141 -11.89 -5.99 7.05
C PRO A 141 -12.51 -7.21 6.35
N ASN A 142 -13.20 -7.00 5.23
CA ASN A 142 -13.79 -8.04 4.40
C ASN A 142 -13.27 -7.92 2.97
N ILE A 143 -13.20 -9.04 2.26
CA ILE A 143 -12.82 -9.02 0.85
C ILE A 143 -14.00 -8.51 0.02
N ILE A 144 -13.83 -7.35 -0.63
CA ILE A 144 -14.83 -6.75 -1.52
C ILE A 144 -14.19 -6.55 -2.89
N ARG A 145 -14.85 -7.07 -3.93
CA ARG A 145 -14.39 -7.04 -5.33
C ARG A 145 -15.28 -6.09 -6.11
N ASN A 146 -14.74 -4.93 -6.49
CA ASN A 146 -15.45 -3.94 -7.31
C ASN A 146 -15.06 -4.05 -8.80
N VAL A 147 -14.07 -4.88 -9.12
CA VAL A 147 -13.61 -5.17 -10.47
C VAL A 147 -13.38 -6.67 -10.65
N PHE A 148 -13.19 -7.11 -11.89
CA PHE A 148 -12.70 -8.45 -12.18
C PHE A 148 -11.30 -8.63 -11.57
N ILE A 149 -11.11 -9.73 -10.85
CA ILE A 149 -9.83 -10.06 -10.21
C ILE A 149 -9.14 -11.15 -11.03
N PRO A 150 -7.91 -10.91 -11.52
CA PRO A 150 -7.13 -11.92 -12.21
C PRO A 150 -6.97 -13.20 -11.38
N LEU A 151 -7.04 -14.36 -12.04
CA LEU A 151 -7.03 -15.67 -11.36
C LEU A 151 -5.78 -15.87 -10.48
N ASP A 152 -4.64 -15.34 -10.90
CA ASP A 152 -3.39 -15.45 -10.13
C ASP A 152 -3.40 -14.62 -8.84
N VAL A 153 -4.14 -13.51 -8.81
CA VAL A 153 -4.40 -12.75 -7.58
C VAL A 153 -5.39 -13.50 -6.69
N GLU A 154 -6.45 -14.08 -7.26
CA GLU A 154 -7.37 -14.93 -6.46
C GLU A 154 -6.63 -16.08 -5.78
N GLU A 155 -5.78 -16.80 -6.51
CA GLU A 155 -5.06 -17.97 -6.02
C GLU A 155 -3.86 -17.61 -5.13
N GLY A 156 -3.05 -16.65 -5.54
CA GLY A 156 -1.83 -16.27 -4.83
C GLY A 156 -2.07 -15.39 -3.61
N LEU A 157 -3.20 -14.67 -3.58
CA LEU A 157 -3.50 -13.71 -2.50
C LEU A 157 -4.79 -14.07 -1.74
N LEU A 158 -5.93 -14.07 -2.41
CA LEU A 158 -7.24 -14.05 -1.73
C LEU A 158 -7.57 -15.36 -1.03
N LYS A 159 -7.31 -16.51 -1.68
CA LYS A 159 -7.47 -17.83 -1.05
C LYS A 159 -6.59 -17.99 0.18
N ASN A 160 -5.36 -17.49 0.13
CA ASN A 160 -4.38 -17.60 1.22
C ASN A 160 -4.74 -16.72 2.41
N ILE A 161 -5.31 -15.53 2.19
CA ILE A 161 -5.74 -14.64 3.27
C ILE A 161 -6.96 -15.19 4.01
N ASN A 162 -7.88 -15.86 3.32
CA ASN A 162 -9.06 -16.47 3.94
C ASN A 162 -8.72 -17.71 4.79
N GLY A 163 -7.65 -18.44 4.44
CA GLY A 163 -7.19 -19.61 5.20
C GLY A 163 -6.28 -19.30 6.40
N ALA A 164 -5.86 -18.04 6.57
CA ALA A 164 -4.91 -17.62 7.59
C ALA A 164 -5.57 -16.96 8.83
N ILE A 165 -6.83 -17.29 9.10
CA ILE A 165 -7.59 -16.86 10.29
C ILE A 165 -7.55 -17.97 11.33
#